data_AF-A0AAV2ZY74-F1
#
_entry.id   AF-A0AAV2ZY74-F1
#
_cell.length_a   1.000
_cell.length_b   1.000
_cell.length_c   1.000
_cell.angle_alpha   90.00
_cell.angle_beta   90.00
_cell.angle_gamma   90.00
#
_symmetry.space_group_name_H-M   'P 1'
#
loop_
_entity.id
_entity.type
_entity.pdbx_description
1 polymer ?
#
loop_
_entity_poly.entity_id
_entity_poly.type
_entity_poly.pdbx_seq_one_letter_code
_entity_poly.pdbx_strand_id
1 'polypeptide(L)'
;MDSKCHGNHSPRVVIVGAGFAGLGAASTLVKHGLTNLVVLEASGRAGGRVFTHKPFGTAALELGATWIHGQKDNPLYQMAKENQLLAHDGFNMVTCQPTSVTPQDYFFTEEGKLLPSPQVEGVTCFFGDLMSKIIQQDFKPECESWSVGEYLDQEYALSSVSKADRWSSDGVYEWCKRAECVDEACNSMYEFSLSQLGFYTALEGPFFNSLGSKGYQAVLDILIDQLPPNSLRYHKPVQGIQWEGSPSLVTRTSKYPVKVICEDGEEFPADHVIVTVSLGCLKERASTFFDPPLPKGKMEAIERLGFGTVAKIFLEFSEPFWPEDCAGIQFVWKHSWRSQWYKKIVGFDCVPMHRSTLCGWITGLAAEHMEYLPESEVGEVCTRLLKQFTGWPVTELQGVLRSKWHSNPYVRGSYTNVPVGVDAVKEQTTLGEPLPSTHHTKGLRPLQVLFAGEATHPNFYTTTHGAYMTGVREADRILQLHGFKANPRL
;
A
#
# COMPACT_ATOMS: atom_id res chain seq x y z
N MET A 1 -37.08 -9.31 31.50
CA MET A 1 -37.38 -10.75 31.34
C MET A 1 -37.53 -10.93 29.84
N ASP A 2 -36.57 -11.40 29.05
CA ASP A 2 -35.52 -12.39 29.31
C ASP A 2 -34.17 -11.94 28.73
N SER A 3 -33.18 -11.71 29.60
CA SER A 3 -31.77 -11.69 29.22
C SER A 3 -31.34 -13.14 29.08
N LYS A 4 -31.31 -13.68 27.86
CA LYS A 4 -30.65 -14.96 27.61
C LYS A 4 -29.15 -14.77 27.88
N CYS A 5 -28.70 -15.30 29.01
CA CYS A 5 -27.30 -15.49 29.33
C CYS A 5 -26.65 -16.32 28.22
N HIS A 6 -25.89 -15.67 27.34
CA HIS A 6 -24.86 -16.36 26.57
C HIS A 6 -23.72 -16.71 27.54
N GLY A 7 -23.25 -17.95 27.47
CA GLY A 7 -22.33 -18.52 28.45
C GLY A 7 -21.06 -17.70 28.69
N ASN A 8 -20.51 -17.86 29.89
CA ASN A 8 -19.38 -17.17 30.51
C ASN A 8 -18.00 -17.41 29.82
N HIS A 9 -17.95 -17.56 28.49
CA HIS A 9 -16.71 -17.83 27.75
C HIS A 9 -16.28 -16.60 26.93
N SER A 10 -15.08 -16.10 27.18
CA SER A 10 -14.46 -15.06 26.35
C SER A 10 -14.24 -15.62 24.93
N PRO A 11 -14.75 -14.94 23.88
CA PRO A 11 -14.68 -15.44 22.52
C PRO A 11 -13.23 -15.61 22.06
N ARG A 12 -12.97 -16.66 21.30
CA ARG A 12 -11.66 -16.94 20.69
C ARG A 12 -11.57 -16.31 19.31
N VAL A 13 -10.59 -15.45 19.09
CA VAL A 13 -10.39 -14.73 17.82
C VAL A 13 -9.08 -15.15 17.17
N VAL A 14 -9.12 -15.53 15.91
CA VAL A 14 -7.90 -15.70 15.08
C VAL A 14 -7.78 -14.52 14.14
N ILE A 15 -6.59 -13.96 13.98
CA ILE A 15 -6.30 -12.88 13.06
C ILE A 15 -5.26 -13.40 12.06
N VAL A 16 -5.58 -13.36 10.76
CA VAL A 16 -4.69 -13.84 9.71
C VAL A 16 -3.95 -12.64 9.10
N GLY A 17 -2.65 -12.56 9.37
CA GLY A 17 -1.73 -11.50 8.97
C GLY A 17 -1.41 -10.53 10.11
N ALA A 18 -0.13 -10.19 10.27
CA ALA A 18 0.38 -9.22 11.26
C ALA A 18 0.81 -7.89 10.60
N GLY A 19 0.07 -7.45 9.57
CA GLY A 19 0.16 -6.07 9.05
C GLY A 19 -0.59 -5.06 9.92
N PHE A 20 -0.63 -3.79 9.52
CA PHE A 20 -1.34 -2.73 10.28
C PHE A 20 -2.81 -3.04 10.55
N ALA A 21 -3.51 -3.69 9.63
CA ALA A 21 -4.90 -4.11 9.85
C ALA A 21 -5.01 -5.19 10.95
N GLY A 22 -4.20 -6.25 10.87
CA GLY A 22 -4.23 -7.34 11.84
C GLY A 22 -3.77 -6.90 13.23
N LEU A 23 -2.67 -6.14 13.30
CA LEU A 23 -2.16 -5.57 14.55
C LEU A 23 -3.11 -4.53 15.13
N GLY A 24 -3.72 -3.68 14.29
CA GLY A 24 -4.75 -2.74 14.71
C GLY A 24 -5.97 -3.45 15.33
N ALA A 25 -6.45 -4.52 14.69
CA ALA A 25 -7.52 -5.35 15.25
C ALA A 25 -7.12 -5.99 16.59
N ALA A 26 -5.95 -6.63 16.65
CA ALA A 26 -5.45 -7.32 17.84
C ALA A 26 -5.28 -6.36 19.02
N SER A 27 -4.62 -5.22 18.81
CA SER A 27 -4.43 -4.18 19.82
C SER A 27 -5.79 -3.65 20.33
N THR A 28 -6.75 -3.39 19.45
CA THR A 28 -8.08 -2.89 19.85
C THR A 28 -8.85 -3.91 20.69
N LEU A 29 -8.81 -5.19 20.33
CA LEU A 29 -9.44 -6.26 21.11
C LEU A 29 -8.84 -6.35 22.52
N VAL A 30 -7.50 -6.31 22.61
CA VAL A 30 -6.77 -6.39 23.89
C VAL A 30 -7.06 -5.18 24.78
N LYS A 31 -7.07 -3.97 24.21
CA LYS A 31 -7.41 -2.73 24.94
C LYS A 31 -8.79 -2.77 25.59
N HIS A 32 -9.72 -3.54 25.03
CA HIS A 32 -11.07 -3.74 25.56
C HIS A 32 -11.21 -5.01 26.42
N GLY A 33 -10.11 -5.69 26.73
CA GLY A 33 -10.09 -6.85 27.62
C GLY A 33 -10.34 -8.20 26.95
N LEU A 34 -10.48 -8.25 25.61
CA LEU A 34 -10.58 -9.50 24.86
C LEU A 34 -9.16 -9.96 24.49
N THR A 35 -8.60 -10.84 25.32
CA THR A 35 -7.21 -11.33 25.20
C THR A 35 -7.09 -12.75 24.69
N ASN A 36 -8.22 -13.46 24.52
CA ASN A 36 -8.26 -14.81 23.93
C ASN A 36 -8.13 -14.74 22.40
N LEU A 37 -6.97 -14.32 21.92
CA LEU A 37 -6.68 -14.17 20.49
C LEU A 37 -5.33 -14.74 20.08
N VAL A 38 -5.20 -15.04 18.80
CA VAL A 38 -3.91 -15.36 18.16
C VAL A 38 -3.82 -14.65 16.80
N VAL A 39 -2.67 -14.06 16.50
CA VAL A 39 -2.31 -13.47 15.22
C VAL A 39 -1.35 -14.43 14.52
N LEU A 40 -1.71 -14.89 13.32
CA LEU A 40 -0.93 -15.82 12.50
C LEU A 40 -0.28 -15.04 11.35
N GLU A 41 1.04 -14.95 11.36
CA GLU A 41 1.84 -14.26 10.35
C GLU A 41 2.61 -15.27 9.51
N ALA A 42 2.43 -15.21 8.20
CA ALA A 42 3.05 -16.14 7.27
C ALA A 42 4.58 -15.99 7.22
N SER A 43 5.06 -14.74 7.29
CA SER A 43 6.49 -14.45 7.23
C SER A 43 7.17 -14.55 8.61
N GLY A 44 8.49 -14.33 8.61
CA GLY A 44 9.29 -14.22 9.84
C GLY A 44 9.23 -12.84 10.50
N ARG A 45 8.38 -11.92 10.04
CA ARG A 45 8.29 -10.54 10.57
C ARG A 45 6.87 -10.00 10.54
N ALA A 46 6.58 -9.06 11.44
CA ALA A 46 5.35 -8.28 11.36
C ALA A 46 5.47 -7.15 10.32
N GLY A 47 4.35 -6.46 10.06
CA GLY A 47 4.27 -5.28 9.21
C GLY A 47 3.73 -5.55 7.81
N GLY A 48 3.83 -6.78 7.29
CA GLY A 48 3.38 -7.14 5.95
C GLY A 48 4.04 -6.24 4.90
N ARG A 49 3.24 -5.37 4.26
CA ARG A 49 3.68 -4.38 3.25
C ARG A 49 4.44 -3.18 3.81
N VAL A 50 4.59 -3.10 5.12
CA VAL A 50 5.49 -2.16 5.77
C VAL A 50 6.74 -2.92 6.17
N PHE A 51 7.91 -2.43 5.73
CA PHE A 51 9.17 -3.10 5.95
C PHE A 51 10.33 -2.11 6.05
N THR A 52 10.76 -1.88 7.28
CA THR A 52 11.98 -1.13 7.59
C THR A 52 13.19 -2.08 7.53
N HIS A 53 14.09 -1.88 6.56
CA HIS A 53 15.35 -2.60 6.42
C HIS A 53 16.46 -1.89 7.21
N LYS A 54 17.27 -2.64 7.98
CA LYS A 54 18.36 -2.10 8.81
C LYS A 54 19.58 -3.03 8.89
N PRO A 55 20.82 -2.51 8.78
CA PRO A 55 21.18 -1.26 8.09
C PRO A 55 21.29 -1.46 6.57
N PHE A 56 21.08 -0.40 5.79
CA PHE A 56 21.59 -0.28 4.43
C PHE A 56 22.46 0.97 4.40
N GLY A 57 23.76 0.83 4.13
CA GLY A 57 24.73 1.88 4.45
C GLY A 57 24.70 2.28 5.92
N THR A 58 24.28 3.51 6.20
CA THR A 58 24.38 4.14 7.54
C THR A 58 23.09 4.18 8.35
N ALA A 59 21.92 3.93 7.75
CA ALA A 59 20.64 4.10 8.42
C ALA A 59 19.56 3.10 7.95
N ALA A 60 18.34 3.24 8.47
CA ALA A 60 17.19 2.46 8.07
C ALA A 60 16.63 2.92 6.72
N LEU A 61 16.03 2.00 5.97
CA LEU A 61 15.26 2.30 4.75
C LEU A 61 13.89 1.65 4.80
N GLU A 62 12.89 2.33 4.25
CA GLU A 62 11.56 1.76 4.07
C GLU A 62 11.44 1.13 2.68
N LEU A 63 11.33 -0.20 2.62
CA LEU A 63 11.04 -0.93 1.37
C LEU A 63 9.55 -0.91 1.02
N GLY A 64 8.70 -0.61 2.00
CA GLY A 64 7.25 -0.51 1.87
C GLY A 64 6.75 0.93 1.99
N ALA A 65 5.74 1.15 2.81
CA ALA A 65 5.27 2.49 3.15
C ALA A 65 6.40 3.35 3.77
N THR A 66 6.60 4.56 3.25
CA THR A 66 7.61 5.50 3.78
C THR A 66 7.01 6.52 4.74
N TRP A 67 5.82 7.06 4.41
CA TRP A 67 5.24 8.22 5.08
C TRP A 67 3.97 7.89 5.83
N ILE A 68 3.63 8.72 6.82
CA ILE A 68 2.30 8.81 7.41
C ILE A 68 1.56 9.98 6.73
N HIS A 69 0.41 9.67 6.12
CA HIS A 69 -0.38 10.62 5.32
C HIS A 69 -1.36 11.45 6.16
N GLY A 70 -1.16 12.78 6.20
CA GLY A 70 -1.94 13.71 7.01
C GLY A 70 -1.69 13.58 8.51
N GLN A 71 -2.12 14.60 9.26
CA GLN A 71 -1.88 14.69 10.70
C GLN A 71 -3.19 14.63 11.50
N LYS A 72 -4.20 15.35 11.04
CA LYS A 72 -5.51 15.41 11.71
C LYS A 72 -6.26 14.11 11.48
N ASP A 73 -6.86 13.58 12.56
CA ASP A 73 -7.65 12.34 12.54
C ASP A 73 -6.90 11.08 12.04
N ASN A 74 -5.57 11.17 11.86
CA ASN A 74 -4.74 10.02 11.53
C ASN A 74 -4.25 9.32 12.82
N PRO A 75 -4.73 8.11 13.15
CA PRO A 75 -4.35 7.43 14.39
C PRO A 75 -2.87 7.04 14.43
N LEU A 76 -2.24 6.77 13.27
CA LEU A 76 -0.83 6.42 13.21
C LEU A 76 0.06 7.66 13.42
N TYR A 77 -0.37 8.83 12.93
CA TYR A 77 0.33 10.09 13.21
C TYR A 77 0.28 10.41 14.71
N GLN A 78 -0.89 10.31 15.34
CA GLN A 78 -1.02 10.58 16.79
C GLN A 78 -0.13 9.62 17.59
N MET A 79 -0.15 8.33 17.27
CA MET A 79 0.72 7.33 17.90
C MET A 79 2.21 7.67 17.73
N ALA A 80 2.63 8.03 16.51
CA ALA A 80 4.02 8.41 16.24
C ALA A 80 4.41 9.69 17.00
N LYS A 81 3.52 10.68 17.08
CA LYS A 81 3.75 11.95 17.78
C LYS A 81 3.87 11.74 19.29
N GLU A 82 2.94 11.01 19.90
CA GLU A 82 2.92 10.72 21.34
C GLU A 82 4.16 9.94 21.79
N ASN A 83 4.70 9.08 20.91
CA ASN A 83 5.89 8.28 21.18
C ASN A 83 7.18 8.88 20.62
N GLN A 84 7.17 10.14 20.17
CA GLN A 84 8.34 10.87 19.66
C GLN A 84 9.07 10.12 18.53
N LEU A 85 8.30 9.52 17.62
CA LEU A 85 8.81 8.75 16.48
C LEU A 85 8.90 9.55 15.18
N LEU A 86 8.28 10.73 15.13
CA LEU A 86 8.40 11.63 13.99
C LEU A 86 9.85 12.13 13.90
N ALA A 87 10.38 12.23 12.68
CA ALA A 87 11.70 12.80 12.49
C ALA A 87 11.70 14.31 12.84
N HIS A 88 12.82 14.83 13.32
CA HIS A 88 12.93 16.22 13.79
C HIS A 88 13.39 17.18 12.67
N ASP A 89 12.93 18.43 12.72
CA ASP A 89 13.26 19.48 11.75
C ASP A 89 14.79 19.71 11.64
N GLY A 90 15.30 19.76 10.41
CA GLY A 90 16.71 20.06 10.13
C GLY A 90 17.29 19.37 8.89
N PHE A 91 16.61 18.36 8.35
CA PHE A 91 16.97 17.70 7.10
C PHE A 91 15.81 17.86 6.10
N ASN A 92 16.09 17.87 4.79
CA ASN A 92 15.06 17.70 3.77
C ASN A 92 14.40 16.33 3.98
N MET A 93 13.36 16.28 4.82
CA MET A 93 12.82 15.02 5.33
C MET A 93 11.84 14.34 4.37
N VAL A 94 11.60 14.96 3.21
CA VAL A 94 10.51 14.62 2.29
C VAL A 94 11.04 14.27 0.89
N THR A 95 12.36 14.14 0.72
CA THR A 95 12.93 13.68 -0.56
C THR A 95 12.60 12.20 -0.79
N CYS A 96 12.57 11.78 -2.05
CA CYS A 96 12.06 10.48 -2.54
C CYS A 96 10.56 10.34 -2.75
N GLN A 97 9.84 11.41 -3.08
CA GLN A 97 8.44 11.30 -3.49
C GLN A 97 8.34 11.21 -5.00
N PRO A 98 7.73 10.14 -5.55
CA PRO A 98 7.74 9.90 -6.99
C PRO A 98 7.00 10.98 -7.81
N THR A 99 6.06 11.71 -7.21
CA THR A 99 5.23 12.74 -7.87
C THR A 99 5.57 14.18 -7.48
N SER A 100 6.41 14.40 -6.46
CA SER A 100 6.76 15.75 -6.02
C SER A 100 7.97 16.27 -6.80
N VAL A 101 7.72 17.26 -7.68
CA VAL A 101 8.79 17.99 -8.36
C VAL A 101 9.21 19.18 -7.50
N THR A 102 10.50 19.27 -7.21
CA THR A 102 11.14 20.35 -6.47
C THR A 102 12.01 21.19 -7.41
N PRO A 103 12.28 22.47 -7.07
CA PRO A 103 13.25 23.29 -7.81
C PRO A 103 14.67 22.70 -7.84
N GLN A 104 14.94 21.71 -6.99
CA GLN A 104 16.22 21.00 -6.84
C GLN A 104 16.28 19.69 -7.65
N ASP A 105 15.24 19.35 -8.41
CA ASP A 105 15.25 18.19 -9.29
C ASP A 105 15.89 18.48 -10.65
N TYR A 106 16.76 17.58 -11.08
CA TYR A 106 17.49 17.70 -12.35
C TYR A 106 16.86 16.77 -13.39
N PHE A 107 16.18 17.35 -14.38
CA PHE A 107 15.51 16.61 -15.46
C PHE A 107 16.43 16.48 -16.67
N PHE A 108 16.80 15.24 -17.01
CA PHE A 108 17.67 14.95 -18.15
C PHE A 108 16.94 14.23 -19.26
N THR A 109 17.26 14.56 -20.52
CA THR A 109 16.86 13.74 -21.67
C THR A 109 17.79 12.55 -21.87
N GLU A 110 17.34 11.55 -22.62
CA GLU A 110 18.12 10.34 -22.95
C GLU A 110 19.46 10.62 -23.65
N GLU A 111 19.62 11.81 -24.26
CA GLU A 111 20.86 12.29 -24.89
C GLU A 111 21.81 13.05 -23.95
N GLY A 112 21.50 13.15 -22.66
CA GLY A 112 22.36 13.83 -21.70
C GLY A 112 22.09 15.34 -21.57
N LYS A 113 20.96 15.85 -22.09
CA LYS A 113 20.62 17.27 -22.02
C LYS A 113 19.82 17.57 -20.75
N LEU A 114 20.32 18.48 -19.91
CA LEU A 114 19.56 19.05 -18.79
C LEU A 114 18.45 19.98 -19.32
N LEU A 115 17.22 19.76 -18.89
CA LEU A 115 16.08 20.61 -19.22
C LEU A 115 16.02 21.85 -18.31
N PRO A 116 15.68 23.04 -18.85
CA PRO A 116 15.53 24.24 -18.03
C PRO A 116 14.38 24.13 -17.02
N SER A 117 14.62 24.50 -15.75
CA SER A 117 13.61 24.43 -14.68
C SER A 117 12.28 25.11 -15.02
N PRO A 118 12.23 26.34 -15.58
CA PRO A 118 10.95 26.99 -15.91
C PRO A 118 10.09 26.21 -16.91
N GLN A 119 10.73 25.43 -17.79
CA GLN A 119 10.03 24.60 -18.75
C GLN A 119 9.42 23.38 -18.08
N VAL A 120 10.20 22.70 -17.22
CA VAL A 120 9.74 21.56 -16.43
C VAL A 120 8.59 21.98 -15.53
N GLU A 121 8.78 23.04 -14.75
CA GLU A 121 7.77 23.62 -13.85
C GLU A 121 6.47 23.95 -14.57
N GLY A 122 6.54 24.53 -15.77
CA GLY A 122 5.34 24.85 -16.55
C GLY A 122 4.50 23.62 -16.91
N VAL A 123 5.15 22.50 -17.26
CA VAL A 123 4.47 21.24 -17.60
C VAL A 123 3.97 20.52 -16.35
N THR A 124 4.77 20.47 -15.29
CA THR A 124 4.43 19.77 -14.04
C THR A 124 3.31 20.48 -13.29
N CYS A 125 3.30 21.82 -13.26
CA CYS A 125 2.19 22.60 -12.70
C CYS A 125 0.90 22.37 -13.50
N PHE A 126 0.96 22.38 -14.83
CA PHE A 126 -0.20 22.08 -15.66
C PHE A 126 -0.76 20.67 -15.39
N PHE A 127 0.11 19.66 -15.27
CA PHE A 127 -0.30 18.31 -14.93
C PHE A 127 -0.94 18.25 -13.53
N GLY A 128 -0.35 18.91 -12.54
CA GLY A 128 -0.88 19.00 -11.18
C GLY A 128 -2.26 19.68 -11.12
N ASP A 129 -2.50 20.70 -11.94
CA ASP A 129 -3.80 21.34 -12.07
C ASP A 129 -4.85 20.38 -12.66
N LEU A 130 -4.48 19.56 -13.65
CA LEU A 130 -5.37 18.53 -14.18
C LEU A 130 -5.70 17.48 -13.13
N MET A 131 -4.69 16.94 -12.43
CA MET A 131 -4.92 15.97 -11.35
C MET A 131 -5.81 16.55 -10.24
N SER A 132 -5.61 17.82 -9.88
CA SER A 132 -6.45 18.52 -8.91
C SER A 132 -7.91 18.61 -9.36
N LYS A 133 -8.17 18.91 -10.65
CA LYS A 133 -9.52 18.87 -11.22
C LYS A 133 -10.14 17.48 -11.15
N ILE A 134 -9.37 16.43 -11.47
CA ILE A 134 -9.86 15.06 -11.40
C ILE A 134 -10.27 14.69 -9.97
N ILE A 135 -9.42 14.98 -8.99
CA ILE A 135 -9.70 14.71 -7.56
C ILE A 135 -10.92 15.49 -7.08
N GLN A 136 -11.07 16.74 -7.52
CA GLN A 136 -12.24 17.58 -7.20
C GLN A 136 -13.50 17.21 -8.01
N GLN A 137 -13.39 16.24 -8.92
CA GLN A 137 -14.42 15.85 -9.87
C GLN A 137 -14.91 17.03 -10.74
N ASP A 138 -14.02 17.98 -11.02
CA ASP A 138 -14.24 19.14 -11.89
C ASP A 138 -13.90 18.80 -13.36
N PHE A 139 -14.68 17.88 -13.91
CA PHE A 139 -14.64 17.51 -15.32
C PHE A 139 -16.05 17.31 -15.87
N LYS A 140 -16.17 17.27 -17.19
CA LYS A 140 -17.49 17.15 -17.83
C LYS A 140 -18.09 15.76 -17.58
N PRO A 141 -19.42 15.64 -17.37
CA PRO A 141 -20.06 14.36 -17.08
C PRO A 141 -19.79 13.27 -18.14
N GLU A 142 -19.60 13.63 -19.41
CA GLU A 142 -19.26 12.66 -20.46
C GLU A 142 -17.90 11.95 -20.26
N CYS A 143 -17.03 12.49 -19.41
CA CYS A 143 -15.72 11.92 -19.09
C CYS A 143 -15.77 10.93 -17.91
N GLU A 144 -16.90 10.79 -17.22
CA GLU A 144 -16.99 9.98 -15.97
C GLU A 144 -16.61 8.51 -16.16
N SER A 145 -16.86 7.97 -17.36
CA SER A 145 -16.52 6.59 -17.75
C SER A 145 -15.12 6.43 -18.36
N TRP A 146 -14.37 7.52 -18.50
CA TRP A 146 -13.06 7.51 -19.13
C TRP A 146 -11.99 7.04 -18.16
N SER A 147 -10.86 6.67 -18.73
CA SER A 147 -9.61 6.55 -17.98
C SER A 147 -9.01 7.92 -17.66
N VAL A 148 -8.18 7.95 -16.62
CA VAL A 148 -7.33 9.12 -16.31
C VAL A 148 -6.46 9.48 -17.52
N GLY A 149 -5.88 8.48 -18.18
CA GLY A 149 -5.03 8.69 -19.36
C GLY A 149 -5.72 9.36 -20.54
N GLU A 150 -6.96 8.96 -20.86
CA GLU A 150 -7.75 9.56 -21.96
C GLU A 150 -8.06 11.04 -21.67
N TYR A 151 -8.50 11.35 -20.45
CA TYR A 151 -8.76 12.73 -20.03
C TYR A 151 -7.50 13.58 -20.10
N LEU A 152 -6.39 13.09 -19.52
CA LEU A 152 -5.10 13.77 -19.52
C LEU A 152 -4.62 14.08 -20.93
N ASP A 153 -4.69 13.13 -21.86
CA ASP A 153 -4.25 13.35 -23.24
C ASP A 153 -5.09 14.39 -23.97
N GLN A 154 -6.42 14.35 -23.77
CA GLN A 154 -7.32 15.32 -24.39
C GLN A 154 -7.03 16.74 -23.91
N GLU A 155 -6.95 16.95 -22.60
CA GLU A 155 -6.71 18.28 -22.03
C GLU A 155 -5.32 18.81 -22.41
N TYR A 156 -4.31 17.94 -22.44
CA TYR A 156 -2.97 18.30 -22.90
C TYR A 156 -2.95 18.71 -24.38
N ALA A 157 -3.61 17.97 -25.26
CA ALA A 157 -3.68 18.28 -26.69
C ALA A 157 -4.36 19.64 -26.98
N LEU A 158 -5.30 20.06 -26.13
CA LEU A 158 -5.99 21.35 -26.25
C LEU A 158 -5.19 22.52 -25.66
N SER A 159 -4.28 22.24 -24.73
CA SER A 159 -3.51 23.25 -23.99
C SER A 159 -2.55 24.09 -24.86
N SER A 160 -2.06 25.19 -24.30
CA SER A 160 -0.92 25.93 -24.85
C SER A 160 0.42 25.25 -24.55
N VAL A 161 0.48 24.44 -23.49
CA VAL A 161 1.69 23.72 -23.05
C VAL A 161 2.17 22.74 -24.12
N SER A 162 1.25 21.99 -24.73
CA SER A 162 1.57 21.08 -25.84
C SER A 162 2.05 21.77 -27.12
N LYS A 163 1.89 23.09 -27.22
CA LYS A 163 2.31 23.89 -28.40
C LYS A 163 3.67 24.57 -28.18
N ALA A 164 4.15 24.67 -26.94
CA ALA A 164 5.44 25.23 -26.59
C ALA A 164 6.52 24.13 -26.61
N ASP A 165 7.59 24.31 -27.39
CA ASP A 165 8.72 23.35 -27.56
C ASP A 165 8.29 21.88 -27.42
N ARG A 166 7.50 21.42 -28.42
CA ARG A 166 6.81 20.12 -28.42
C ARG A 166 7.66 18.97 -27.89
N TRP A 167 8.95 18.95 -28.27
CA TRP A 167 9.86 17.88 -27.90
C TRP A 167 10.00 17.68 -26.38
N SER A 168 10.39 18.74 -25.70
CA SER A 168 10.73 18.68 -24.28
C SER A 168 9.46 18.65 -23.43
N SER A 169 8.40 19.36 -23.87
CA SER A 169 7.12 19.38 -23.16
C SER A 169 6.42 18.02 -23.17
N ASP A 170 6.39 17.33 -24.32
CA ASP A 170 5.79 15.99 -24.43
C ASP A 170 6.54 14.97 -23.56
N GLY A 171 7.87 15.04 -23.53
CA GLY A 171 8.70 14.17 -22.72
C GLY A 171 8.46 14.35 -21.21
N VAL A 172 8.37 15.60 -20.74
CA VAL A 172 8.07 15.90 -19.33
C VAL A 172 6.63 15.50 -18.99
N TYR A 173 5.67 15.70 -19.90
CA TYR A 173 4.29 15.28 -19.69
C TYR A 173 4.15 13.76 -19.56
N GLU A 174 4.85 12.99 -20.40
CA GLU A 174 4.95 11.53 -20.28
C GLU A 174 5.73 11.09 -19.04
N TRP A 175 6.66 11.91 -18.53
CA TRP A 175 7.26 11.69 -17.21
C TRP A 175 6.21 11.83 -16.11
N CYS A 176 5.39 12.88 -16.11
CA CYS A 176 4.32 13.07 -15.13
C CYS A 176 3.33 11.89 -15.10
N LYS A 177 2.86 11.43 -16.28
CA LYS A 177 1.99 10.25 -16.36
C LYS A 177 2.64 8.98 -15.78
N ARG A 178 3.96 8.81 -15.94
CA ARG A 178 4.68 7.67 -15.37
C ARG A 178 4.87 7.79 -13.86
N ALA A 179 5.14 8.99 -13.36
CA ALA A 179 5.16 9.29 -11.92
C ALA A 179 3.81 8.98 -11.28
N GLU A 180 2.71 9.42 -11.90
CA GLU A 180 1.35 9.15 -11.41
C GLU A 180 1.02 7.64 -11.39
N CYS A 181 1.53 6.87 -12.37
CA CYS A 181 1.40 5.41 -12.34
C CYS A 181 2.04 4.77 -11.09
N VAL A 182 3.07 5.40 -10.50
CA VAL A 182 3.70 4.92 -9.27
C VAL A 182 2.76 5.15 -8.09
N ASP A 183 2.20 6.35 -7.95
CA ASP A 183 1.27 6.67 -6.87
C ASP A 183 0.02 5.78 -6.92
N GLU A 184 -0.54 5.58 -8.11
CA GLU A 184 -1.75 4.77 -8.31
C GLU A 184 -1.50 3.26 -8.49
N ALA A 185 -0.24 2.81 -8.36
CA ALA A 185 0.18 1.43 -8.58
C ALA A 185 -0.41 0.78 -9.85
N CYS A 186 -0.42 1.48 -10.97
CA CYS A 186 -0.92 0.92 -12.22
C CYS A 186 0.16 0.84 -13.28
N ASN A 187 -0.04 -0.01 -14.28
CA ASN A 187 0.87 -0.10 -15.41
C ASN A 187 0.72 1.12 -16.33
N SER A 188 -0.47 1.69 -16.39
CA SER A 188 -0.81 2.77 -17.32
C SER A 188 -2.00 3.58 -16.81
N MET A 189 -1.96 4.90 -16.99
CA MET A 189 -3.10 5.79 -16.69
C MET A 189 -4.35 5.48 -17.51
N TYR A 190 -4.23 4.79 -18.65
CA TYR A 190 -5.38 4.30 -19.43
C TYR A 190 -6.13 3.13 -18.77
N GLU A 191 -5.56 2.53 -17.73
CA GLU A 191 -6.19 1.44 -16.98
C GLU A 191 -6.95 1.95 -15.76
N PHE A 192 -6.70 3.18 -15.32
CA PHE A 192 -7.23 3.73 -14.07
C PHE A 192 -8.48 4.57 -14.31
N SER A 193 -9.52 4.37 -13.50
CA SER A 193 -10.82 5.06 -13.64
C SER A 193 -10.75 6.53 -13.20
N LEU A 194 -11.17 7.45 -14.08
CA LEU A 194 -11.15 8.89 -13.82
C LEU A 194 -11.98 9.28 -12.58
N SER A 195 -13.22 8.81 -12.53
CA SER A 195 -14.17 9.15 -11.47
C SER A 195 -13.75 8.63 -10.09
N GLN A 196 -12.86 7.65 -10.04
CA GLN A 196 -12.55 6.93 -8.80
C GLN A 196 -11.51 7.66 -7.93
N LEU A 197 -10.67 8.52 -8.54
CA LEU A 197 -9.72 9.36 -7.80
C LEU A 197 -10.42 10.33 -6.84
N GLY A 198 -11.63 10.80 -7.18
CA GLY A 198 -12.40 11.73 -6.35
C GLY A 198 -12.98 11.13 -5.07
N PHE A 199 -12.89 9.81 -4.86
CA PHE A 199 -13.37 9.14 -3.64
C PHE A 199 -12.29 8.98 -2.57
N TYR A 200 -11.01 9.11 -2.93
CA TYR A 200 -9.93 9.14 -1.96
C TYR A 200 -10.03 10.41 -1.11
N THR A 201 -9.90 10.28 0.21
CA THR A 201 -9.94 11.42 1.13
C THR A 201 -8.55 11.68 1.68
N ALA A 202 -7.94 12.80 1.30
CA ALA A 202 -6.69 13.25 1.89
C ALA A 202 -6.94 13.80 3.31
N LEU A 203 -6.27 13.22 4.32
CA LEU A 203 -6.34 13.71 5.69
C LEU A 203 -5.62 15.06 5.82
N GLU A 204 -6.21 15.97 6.63
CA GLU A 204 -5.72 17.35 6.79
C GLU A 204 -4.36 17.45 7.52
N GLY A 205 -3.70 18.60 7.33
CA GLY A 205 -2.37 18.91 7.85
C GLY A 205 -1.26 18.58 6.85
N PRO A 206 0.01 18.83 7.18
CA PRO A 206 1.14 18.37 6.38
C PRO A 206 0.97 16.92 5.97
N PHE A 207 0.90 16.68 4.66
CA PHE A 207 0.45 15.39 4.16
C PHE A 207 1.52 14.33 4.35
N PHE A 208 2.78 14.58 4.01
CA PHE A 208 3.82 13.57 4.12
C PHE A 208 4.66 13.74 5.39
N ASN A 209 4.50 12.81 6.34
CA ASN A 209 5.21 12.83 7.61
C ASN A 209 6.20 11.66 7.68
N SER A 210 7.47 11.98 7.87
CA SER A 210 8.55 11.00 7.95
C SER A 210 8.82 10.55 9.39
N LEU A 211 9.15 9.28 9.55
CA LEU A 211 9.56 8.69 10.82
C LEU A 211 11.08 8.80 10.99
N GLY A 212 11.54 8.85 12.24
CA GLY A 212 12.96 8.93 12.58
C GLY A 212 13.75 7.67 12.22
N SER A 213 14.96 7.53 12.79
CA SER A 213 15.89 6.43 12.49
C SER A 213 15.33 5.02 12.72
N LYS A 214 14.29 4.88 13.54
CA LYS A 214 13.62 3.60 13.77
C LYS A 214 12.61 3.24 12.68
N GLY A 215 12.20 4.17 11.83
CA GLY A 215 11.23 3.96 10.77
C GLY A 215 9.87 3.48 11.27
N TYR A 216 9.09 2.91 10.36
CA TYR A 216 7.78 2.31 10.65
C TYR A 216 7.84 1.13 11.62
N GLN A 217 8.99 0.44 11.72
CA GLN A 217 9.18 -0.62 12.70
C GLN A 217 8.84 -0.16 14.12
N ALA A 218 9.17 1.08 14.51
CA ALA A 218 8.83 1.56 15.84
C ALA A 218 7.31 1.70 16.09
N VAL A 219 6.53 1.99 15.05
CA VAL A 219 5.06 2.04 15.15
C VAL A 219 4.49 0.62 15.27
N LEU A 220 5.08 -0.34 14.54
CA LEU A 220 4.71 -1.76 14.67
C LEU A 220 5.05 -2.29 16.08
N ASP A 221 6.22 -1.95 16.62
CA ASP A 221 6.67 -2.37 17.94
C ASP A 221 5.67 -1.92 19.02
N ILE A 222 5.16 -0.68 18.96
CA ILE A 222 4.12 -0.18 19.88
C ILE A 222 2.87 -1.06 19.85
N LEU A 223 2.42 -1.50 18.67
CA LEU A 223 1.25 -2.36 18.53
C LEU A 223 1.50 -3.78 19.03
N ILE A 224 2.70 -4.31 18.78
CA ILE A 224 3.11 -5.66 19.18
C ILE A 224 3.28 -5.74 20.69
N ASP A 225 3.87 -4.74 21.32
CA ASP A 225 4.13 -4.67 22.77
C ASP A 225 2.83 -4.67 23.61
N GLN A 226 1.70 -4.33 23.00
CA GLN A 226 0.38 -4.38 23.64
C GLN A 226 -0.23 -5.78 23.63
N LEU A 227 0.30 -6.72 22.84
CA LEU A 227 -0.30 -8.03 22.67
C LEU A 227 0.09 -8.99 23.82
N PRO A 228 -0.80 -9.91 24.23
CA PRO A 228 -0.47 -10.94 25.21
C PRO A 228 0.74 -11.78 24.76
N PRO A 229 1.57 -12.26 25.71
CA PRO A 229 2.68 -13.15 25.38
C PRO A 229 2.21 -14.35 24.56
N ASN A 230 2.96 -14.71 23.52
CA ASN A 230 2.67 -15.83 22.62
C ASN A 230 1.37 -15.72 21.80
N SER A 231 0.72 -14.55 21.74
CA SER A 231 -0.44 -14.36 20.86
C SER A 231 -0.05 -14.09 19.41
N LEU A 232 1.17 -13.63 19.12
CA LEU A 232 1.69 -13.46 17.75
C LEU A 232 2.57 -14.66 17.36
N ARG A 233 2.23 -15.32 16.25
CA ARG A 233 2.92 -16.50 15.73
C ARG A 233 3.45 -16.24 14.32
N TYR A 234 4.76 -16.18 14.17
CA TYR A 234 5.45 -16.08 12.87
C TYR A 234 5.60 -17.45 12.21
N HIS A 235 5.91 -17.46 10.91
CA HIS A 235 6.06 -18.68 10.12
C HIS A 235 4.81 -19.58 10.17
N LYS A 236 3.63 -18.96 10.22
CA LYS A 236 2.32 -19.63 10.22
C LYS A 236 1.52 -19.23 8.97
N PRO A 237 1.99 -19.60 7.77
CA PRO A 237 1.19 -19.37 6.57
C PRO A 237 -0.11 -20.15 6.70
N VAL A 238 -1.23 -19.44 6.59
CA VAL A 238 -2.56 -20.05 6.60
C VAL A 238 -2.80 -20.68 5.23
N GLN A 239 -3.25 -21.93 5.22
CA GLN A 239 -3.62 -22.67 4.02
C GLN A 239 -5.09 -22.49 3.68
N GLY A 240 -5.97 -22.48 4.70
CA GLY A 240 -7.40 -22.34 4.49
C GLY A 240 -8.20 -22.07 5.77
N ILE A 241 -9.45 -21.65 5.57
CA ILE A 241 -10.38 -21.25 6.62
C ILE A 241 -11.69 -22.03 6.42
N GLN A 242 -12.02 -22.88 7.39
CA GLN A 242 -13.29 -23.57 7.46
C GLN A 242 -14.27 -22.77 8.32
N TRP A 243 -15.49 -22.53 7.85
CA TRP A 243 -16.54 -21.79 8.56
C TRP A 243 -17.93 -22.41 8.32
N GLU A 244 -18.98 -21.89 8.97
CA GLU A 244 -20.29 -22.56 9.04
C GLU A 244 -20.87 -22.85 7.64
N GLY A 245 -21.26 -24.12 7.44
CA GLY A 245 -21.63 -24.68 6.15
C GLY A 245 -20.61 -25.71 5.63
N SER A 246 -19.41 -25.76 6.21
CA SER A 246 -18.41 -26.77 5.85
C SER A 246 -18.80 -28.17 6.37
N PRO A 247 -18.81 -29.22 5.53
CA PRO A 247 -19.15 -30.58 5.95
C PRO A 247 -18.30 -31.09 7.12
N SER A 248 -17.04 -30.65 7.23
CA SER A 248 -16.12 -31.05 8.31
C SER A 248 -16.47 -30.45 9.67
N LEU A 249 -17.18 -29.31 9.70
CA LEU A 249 -17.66 -28.69 10.94
C LEU A 249 -19.04 -29.23 11.36
N VAL A 250 -19.83 -29.75 10.41
CA VAL A 250 -21.18 -30.30 10.63
C VAL A 250 -21.16 -31.67 11.34
N THR A 251 -20.00 -32.33 11.44
CA THR A 251 -19.84 -33.58 12.22
C THR A 251 -19.89 -33.33 13.74
N ARG A 252 -21.07 -32.94 14.25
CA ARG A 252 -21.64 -32.95 15.63
C ARG A 252 -20.74 -32.71 16.86
N THR A 253 -19.50 -32.20 16.73
CA THR A 253 -18.55 -32.09 17.85
C THR A 253 -17.68 -30.82 17.88
N SER A 254 -17.70 -29.98 16.84
CA SER A 254 -16.89 -28.75 16.88
C SER A 254 -17.51 -27.71 17.82
N LYS A 255 -16.80 -27.38 18.91
CA LYS A 255 -17.17 -26.30 19.86
C LYS A 255 -17.18 -24.92 19.19
N TYR A 256 -16.43 -24.75 18.11
CA TYR A 256 -16.16 -23.47 17.45
C TYR A 256 -16.71 -23.46 16.02
N PRO A 257 -17.34 -22.36 15.57
CA PRO A 257 -17.91 -22.22 14.23
C PRO A 257 -16.86 -21.97 13.14
N VAL A 258 -15.62 -21.62 13.50
CA VAL A 258 -14.51 -21.37 12.57
C VAL A 258 -13.32 -22.24 12.93
N LYS A 259 -12.58 -22.69 11.91
CA LYS A 259 -11.28 -23.33 12.05
C LYS A 259 -10.32 -22.79 10.99
N VAL A 260 -9.18 -22.26 11.43
CA VAL A 260 -8.09 -21.81 10.55
C VAL A 260 -7.01 -22.88 10.51
N ILE A 261 -6.54 -23.24 9.31
CA ILE A 261 -5.59 -24.33 9.09
C ILE A 261 -4.32 -23.74 8.47
N CYS A 262 -3.17 -23.99 9.08
CA CYS A 262 -1.86 -23.59 8.57
C CYS A 262 -1.27 -24.63 7.62
N GLU A 263 -0.32 -24.22 6.76
CA GLU A 263 0.34 -25.12 5.78
C GLU A 263 1.17 -26.23 6.44
N ASP A 264 1.55 -26.06 7.71
CA ASP A 264 2.21 -27.08 8.53
C ASP A 264 1.22 -28.06 9.20
N GLY A 265 -0.07 -27.91 8.96
CA GLY A 265 -1.15 -28.73 9.51
C GLY A 265 -1.65 -28.31 10.90
N GLU A 266 -1.10 -27.26 11.52
CA GLU A 266 -1.65 -26.75 12.78
C GLU A 266 -3.03 -26.14 12.58
N GLU A 267 -3.97 -26.46 13.47
CA GLU A 267 -5.35 -26.00 13.41
C GLU A 267 -5.69 -25.05 14.57
N PHE A 268 -6.40 -23.98 14.27
CA PHE A 268 -6.87 -22.96 15.22
C PHE A 268 -8.39 -22.84 15.18
N PRO A 269 -9.12 -23.60 16.04
CA PRO A 269 -10.56 -23.42 16.25
C PRO A 269 -10.86 -22.05 16.89
N ALA A 270 -11.86 -21.33 16.39
CA ALA A 270 -12.18 -19.96 16.83
C ALA A 270 -13.67 -19.64 16.71
N ASP A 271 -14.12 -18.67 17.50
CA ASP A 271 -15.46 -18.08 17.35
C ASP A 271 -15.49 -17.12 16.15
N HIS A 272 -14.39 -16.40 15.92
CA HIS A 272 -14.24 -15.40 14.85
C HIS A 272 -12.87 -15.51 14.20
N VAL A 273 -12.78 -15.25 12.91
CA VAL A 273 -11.54 -14.97 12.20
C VAL A 273 -11.58 -13.59 11.56
N ILE A 274 -10.53 -12.78 11.74
CA ILE A 274 -10.32 -11.54 10.99
C ILE A 274 -9.26 -11.81 9.93
N VAL A 275 -9.66 -11.75 8.67
CA VAL A 275 -8.81 -11.96 7.50
C VAL A 275 -8.23 -10.62 7.07
N THR A 276 -6.90 -10.50 7.13
CA THR A 276 -6.15 -9.29 6.71
C THR A 276 -5.17 -9.56 5.57
N VAL A 277 -5.37 -10.69 4.90
CA VAL A 277 -4.63 -11.11 3.71
C VAL A 277 -4.77 -10.04 2.61
N SER A 278 -3.70 -9.78 1.87
CA SER A 278 -3.72 -8.79 0.78
C SER A 278 -4.74 -9.16 -0.31
N LEU A 279 -5.24 -8.15 -1.01
CA LEU A 279 -6.13 -8.37 -2.16
C LEU A 279 -5.42 -9.22 -3.24
N GLY A 280 -4.13 -9.04 -3.48
CA GLY A 280 -3.36 -9.89 -4.39
C GLY A 280 -3.39 -11.37 -4.02
N CYS A 281 -3.22 -11.71 -2.74
CA CYS A 281 -3.33 -13.09 -2.29
C CYS A 281 -4.77 -13.62 -2.35
N LEU A 282 -5.77 -12.78 -2.08
CA LEU A 282 -7.18 -13.16 -2.25
C LEU A 282 -7.49 -13.44 -3.73
N LYS A 283 -7.01 -12.62 -4.66
CA LYS A 283 -7.15 -12.88 -6.11
C LYS A 283 -6.60 -14.23 -6.53
N GLU A 284 -5.43 -14.61 -6.00
CA GLU A 284 -4.78 -15.88 -6.33
C GLU A 284 -5.46 -17.09 -5.65
N ARG A 285 -5.85 -16.95 -4.38
CA ARG A 285 -6.16 -18.12 -3.53
C ARG A 285 -7.61 -18.20 -3.06
N ALA A 286 -8.43 -17.15 -3.14
CA ALA A 286 -9.76 -17.12 -2.49
C ALA A 286 -10.69 -18.27 -2.90
N SER A 287 -10.56 -18.79 -4.12
CA SER A 287 -11.32 -19.95 -4.62
C SER A 287 -11.08 -21.25 -3.84
N THR A 288 -9.93 -21.37 -3.16
CA THR A 288 -9.54 -22.56 -2.36
C THR A 288 -9.24 -22.22 -0.90
N PHE A 289 -9.14 -20.93 -0.56
CA PHE A 289 -8.77 -20.47 0.77
C PHE A 289 -9.92 -20.56 1.78
N PHE A 290 -11.18 -20.61 1.31
CA PHE A 290 -12.37 -20.65 2.16
C PHE A 290 -13.21 -21.90 1.88
N ASP A 291 -13.66 -22.55 2.95
CA ASP A 291 -14.60 -23.67 2.90
C ASP A 291 -15.74 -23.46 3.91
N PRO A 292 -16.99 -23.27 3.49
CA PRO A 292 -17.45 -23.23 2.11
C PRO A 292 -16.89 -22.01 1.34
N PRO A 293 -16.93 -22.01 -0.01
CA PRO A 293 -16.48 -20.88 -0.83
C PRO A 293 -17.18 -19.57 -0.46
N LEU A 294 -16.50 -18.44 -0.70
CA LEU A 294 -17.07 -17.12 -0.47
C LEU A 294 -18.32 -16.86 -1.34
N PRO A 295 -19.29 -16.05 -0.86
CA PRO A 295 -20.43 -15.66 -1.67
C PRO A 295 -20.01 -14.97 -2.98
N LYS A 296 -20.80 -15.16 -4.04
CA LYS A 296 -20.52 -14.65 -5.40
C LYS A 296 -20.16 -13.17 -5.43
N GLY A 297 -20.90 -12.31 -4.73
CA GLY A 297 -20.61 -10.87 -4.70
C GLY A 297 -19.23 -10.53 -4.13
N LYS A 298 -18.75 -11.30 -3.14
CA LYS A 298 -17.43 -11.10 -2.55
C LYS A 298 -16.31 -11.61 -3.49
N MET A 299 -16.54 -12.72 -4.19
CA MET A 299 -15.63 -13.18 -5.25
C MET A 299 -15.56 -12.16 -6.40
N GLU A 300 -16.70 -11.62 -6.84
CA GLU A 300 -16.74 -10.57 -7.87
C GLU A 300 -15.98 -9.30 -7.43
N ALA A 301 -16.10 -8.89 -6.16
CA ALA A 301 -15.33 -7.76 -5.62
C ALA A 301 -13.81 -8.02 -5.65
N ILE A 302 -13.39 -9.23 -5.24
CA ILE A 302 -11.98 -9.66 -5.30
C ILE A 302 -11.47 -9.64 -6.75
N GLU A 303 -12.29 -10.08 -7.70
CA GLU A 303 -11.92 -10.13 -9.12
C GLU A 303 -11.87 -8.74 -9.77
N ARG A 304 -12.84 -7.87 -9.48
CA ARG A 304 -12.97 -6.54 -10.12
C ARG A 304 -12.01 -5.49 -9.59
N LEU A 305 -11.78 -5.44 -8.26
CA LEU A 305 -10.78 -4.51 -7.72
C LEU A 305 -9.41 -4.87 -8.29
N GLY A 306 -8.63 -3.88 -8.70
CA GLY A 306 -7.29 -4.12 -9.19
C GLY A 306 -6.27 -4.13 -8.05
N PHE A 307 -5.13 -4.78 -8.27
CA PHE A 307 -4.05 -4.84 -7.29
C PHE A 307 -2.73 -4.67 -8.02
N GLY A 308 -2.09 -3.54 -7.75
CA GLY A 308 -0.93 -3.06 -8.47
C GLY A 308 0.39 -3.53 -7.89
N THR A 309 1.47 -3.33 -8.65
CA THR A 309 2.84 -3.56 -8.20
C THR A 309 3.63 -2.27 -8.31
N VAL A 310 4.24 -1.84 -7.21
CA VAL A 310 5.17 -0.71 -7.10
C VAL A 310 6.39 -1.18 -6.34
N ALA A 311 7.57 -0.89 -6.85
CA ALA A 311 8.83 -1.25 -6.23
C ALA A 311 9.78 -0.05 -6.15
N LYS A 312 10.64 -0.10 -5.13
CA LYS A 312 11.77 0.81 -4.91
C LYS A 312 13.07 0.12 -5.28
N ILE A 313 14.00 0.90 -5.83
CA ILE A 313 15.37 0.50 -6.16
C ILE A 313 16.31 1.48 -5.45
N PHE A 314 16.95 1.03 -4.38
CA PHE A 314 17.98 1.77 -3.68
C PHE A 314 19.36 1.43 -4.24
N LEU A 315 20.15 2.46 -4.52
CA LEU A 315 21.50 2.37 -5.02
C LEU A 315 22.43 3.10 -4.06
N GLU A 316 23.33 2.37 -3.40
CA GLU A 316 24.36 2.94 -2.54
C GLU A 316 25.66 3.05 -3.31
N PHE A 317 26.23 4.25 -3.35
CA PHE A 317 27.50 4.55 -3.99
C PHE A 317 28.60 4.81 -2.95
N SER A 318 29.85 4.65 -3.38
CA SER A 318 31.04 4.91 -2.56
C SER A 318 31.11 6.36 -2.05
N GLU A 319 30.71 7.32 -2.89
CA GLU A 319 30.54 8.72 -2.52
C GLU A 319 29.48 9.40 -3.42
N PRO A 320 28.84 10.50 -2.98
CA PRO A 320 27.89 11.23 -3.80
C PRO A 320 28.59 11.81 -5.03
N PHE A 321 28.04 11.56 -6.22
CA PHE A 321 28.56 12.09 -7.50
C PHE A 321 27.69 13.21 -8.10
N TRP A 322 26.58 13.53 -7.43
CA TRP A 322 25.64 14.57 -7.84
C TRP A 322 25.89 15.88 -7.06
N PRO A 323 25.38 17.03 -7.56
CA PRO A 323 25.46 18.32 -6.87
C PRO A 323 24.86 18.30 -5.46
N GLU A 324 25.41 19.09 -4.53
CA GLU A 324 24.93 19.15 -3.13
C GLU A 324 23.48 19.62 -3.01
N ASP A 325 23.00 20.41 -3.97
CA ASP A 325 21.63 20.93 -4.02
C ASP A 325 20.66 19.98 -4.74
N CYS A 326 21.11 18.84 -5.27
CA CYS A 326 20.27 17.92 -6.02
C CYS A 326 19.33 17.16 -5.08
N ALA A 327 18.02 17.28 -5.31
CA ALA A 327 16.98 16.50 -4.64
C ALA A 327 16.66 15.18 -5.38
N GLY A 328 16.84 15.18 -6.70
CA GLY A 328 16.61 14.01 -7.55
C GLY A 328 17.09 14.20 -8.99
N ILE A 329 17.25 13.07 -9.66
CA ILE A 329 17.73 12.93 -11.04
C ILE A 329 16.62 12.26 -11.85
N GLN A 330 15.92 13.03 -12.67
CA GLN A 330 14.70 12.60 -13.36
C GLN A 330 14.97 12.29 -14.84
N PHE A 331 14.37 11.20 -15.34
CA PHE A 331 14.63 10.66 -16.67
C PHE A 331 13.48 10.95 -17.66
N VAL A 332 13.74 11.85 -18.61
CA VAL A 332 12.83 12.21 -19.69
C VAL A 332 13.15 11.40 -20.96
N TRP A 333 12.25 10.48 -21.33
CA TRP A 333 12.46 9.60 -22.48
C TRP A 333 11.92 10.19 -23.78
N LYS A 334 12.63 9.87 -24.85
CA LYS A 334 12.40 10.32 -26.23
C LYS A 334 11.08 9.80 -26.83
N HIS A 335 10.87 8.48 -26.89
CA HIS A 335 9.61 7.81 -27.28
C HIS A 335 9.64 6.31 -26.86
N SER A 336 8.46 5.67 -26.83
CA SER A 336 8.21 4.26 -26.52
C SER A 336 9.00 3.71 -25.32
N TRP A 337 8.42 3.86 -24.15
CA TRP A 337 8.90 3.26 -22.89
C TRP A 337 8.44 1.81 -22.70
N ARG A 338 7.51 1.31 -23.53
CA ARG A 338 6.81 0.04 -23.29
C ARG A 338 7.65 -1.22 -23.54
N SER A 339 8.78 -1.12 -24.25
CA SER A 339 9.56 -2.29 -24.65
C SER A 339 10.69 -2.69 -23.69
N GLN A 340 11.04 -1.83 -22.73
CA GLN A 340 12.17 -2.04 -21.82
C GLN A 340 11.74 -1.69 -20.39
N TRP A 341 11.91 -2.63 -19.46
CA TRP A 341 11.43 -2.47 -18.07
C TRP A 341 11.97 -1.20 -17.41
N TYR A 342 13.25 -0.89 -17.64
CA TYR A 342 13.93 0.24 -17.01
C TYR A 342 13.43 1.61 -17.50
N LYS A 343 12.72 1.68 -18.64
CA LYS A 343 12.11 2.94 -19.10
C LYS A 343 10.87 3.33 -18.28
N LYS A 344 10.37 2.42 -17.44
CA LYS A 344 9.33 2.72 -16.45
C LYS A 344 9.90 3.38 -15.18
N ILE A 345 11.22 3.40 -15.00
CA ILE A 345 11.86 4.19 -13.95
C ILE A 345 11.68 5.68 -14.28
N VAL A 346 11.12 6.42 -13.33
CA VAL A 346 10.87 7.87 -13.46
C VAL A 346 12.14 8.68 -13.22
N GLY A 347 12.99 8.21 -12.31
CA GLY A 347 14.22 8.87 -11.90
C GLY A 347 14.74 8.26 -10.62
N PHE A 348 15.66 8.98 -9.97
CA PHE A 348 16.33 8.59 -8.75
C PHE A 348 16.42 9.79 -7.80
N ASP A 349 15.82 9.67 -6.64
CA ASP A 349 15.76 10.74 -5.65
C ASP A 349 16.79 10.52 -4.53
N CYS A 350 17.32 11.61 -3.99
CA CYS A 350 18.23 11.58 -2.84
C CYS A 350 17.49 11.09 -1.58
N VAL A 351 18.07 10.11 -0.89
CA VAL A 351 17.41 9.50 0.27
C VAL A 351 17.74 10.25 1.57
N PRO A 352 16.74 10.72 2.34
CA PRO A 352 16.98 11.38 3.62
C PRO A 352 17.84 10.52 4.55
N MET A 353 18.81 11.13 5.23
CA MET A 353 19.77 10.47 6.14
C MET A 353 20.76 9.48 5.48
N HIS A 354 20.78 9.39 4.14
CA HIS A 354 21.71 8.54 3.40
C HIS A 354 22.43 9.35 2.32
N ARG A 355 23.62 9.86 2.65
CA ARG A 355 24.34 10.83 1.82
C ARG A 355 24.67 10.32 0.42
N SER A 356 25.01 9.03 0.28
CA SER A 356 25.45 8.41 -0.98
C SER A 356 24.43 7.40 -1.54
N THR A 357 23.16 7.53 -1.15
CA THR A 357 22.10 6.63 -1.61
C THR A 357 21.04 7.36 -2.42
N LEU A 358 20.68 6.76 -3.56
CA LEU A 358 19.56 7.17 -4.39
C LEU A 358 18.42 6.14 -4.33
N CYS A 359 17.17 6.58 -4.47
CA CYS A 359 15.98 5.74 -4.56
C CYS A 359 15.25 5.99 -5.88
N GLY A 360 15.14 4.95 -6.71
CA GLY A 360 14.31 4.96 -7.91
C GLY A 360 12.99 4.23 -7.69
N TRP A 361 11.95 4.68 -8.38
CA TRP A 361 10.61 4.09 -8.34
C TRP A 361 10.27 3.42 -9.66
N ILE A 362 9.60 2.26 -9.59
CA ILE A 362 9.11 1.52 -10.75
C ILE A 362 7.77 0.86 -10.43
N THR A 363 6.88 0.77 -11.41
CA THR A 363 5.49 0.31 -11.23
C THR A 363 5.03 -0.61 -12.37
N GLY A 364 3.93 -1.33 -12.15
CA GLY A 364 3.28 -2.21 -13.12
C GLY A 364 4.13 -3.39 -13.55
N LEU A 365 3.90 -3.88 -14.77
CA LEU A 365 4.55 -5.08 -15.31
C LEU A 365 6.09 -4.96 -15.36
N ALA A 366 6.61 -3.74 -15.49
CA ALA A 366 8.03 -3.48 -15.47
C ALA A 366 8.64 -3.72 -14.08
N ALA A 367 7.93 -3.38 -13.00
CA ALA A 367 8.34 -3.70 -11.64
C ALA A 367 8.32 -5.21 -11.41
N GLU A 368 7.26 -5.88 -11.85
CA GLU A 368 7.12 -7.34 -11.74
C GLU A 368 8.27 -8.07 -12.44
N HIS A 369 8.60 -7.67 -13.67
CA HIS A 369 9.73 -8.21 -14.40
C HIS A 369 11.06 -7.99 -13.66
N MET A 370 11.28 -6.76 -13.18
CA MET A 370 12.51 -6.37 -12.47
C MET A 370 12.74 -7.21 -11.20
N GLU A 371 11.68 -7.65 -10.50
CA GLU A 371 11.82 -8.48 -9.30
C GLU A 371 12.59 -9.80 -9.55
N TYR A 372 12.46 -10.37 -10.75
CA TYR A 372 13.09 -11.63 -11.17
C TYR A 372 14.53 -11.50 -11.71
N LEU A 373 15.00 -10.28 -12.00
CA LEU A 373 16.36 -10.07 -12.51
C LEU A 373 17.41 -10.24 -11.40
N PRO A 374 18.67 -10.59 -11.68
CA PRO A 374 19.74 -10.52 -10.67
C PRO A 374 19.91 -9.09 -10.13
N GLU A 375 20.35 -8.93 -8.87
CA GLU A 375 20.64 -7.60 -8.30
C GLU A 375 21.77 -6.88 -9.03
N SER A 376 22.79 -7.62 -9.49
CA SER A 376 23.87 -7.09 -10.31
C SER A 376 23.36 -6.48 -11.62
N GLU A 377 22.44 -7.16 -12.32
CA GLU A 377 21.87 -6.67 -13.57
C GLU A 377 21.07 -5.38 -13.36
N VAL A 378 20.25 -5.31 -12.31
CA VAL A 378 19.51 -4.09 -11.94
C VAL A 378 20.48 -2.95 -11.64
N GLY A 379 21.52 -3.21 -10.83
CA GLY A 379 22.54 -2.22 -10.50
C GLY A 379 23.31 -1.70 -11.71
N GLU A 380 23.73 -2.60 -12.61
CA GLU A 380 24.43 -2.27 -13.86
C GLU A 380 23.56 -1.41 -14.77
N VAL A 381 22.28 -1.79 -14.96
CA VAL A 381 21.33 -1.02 -15.78
C VAL A 381 21.13 0.37 -15.18
N CYS A 382 20.81 0.49 -13.89
CA CYS A 382 20.55 1.79 -13.26
C CYS A 382 21.80 2.68 -13.26
N THR A 383 22.99 2.14 -12.98
CA THR A 383 24.26 2.87 -13.05
C THR A 383 24.55 3.36 -14.46
N ARG A 384 24.30 2.53 -15.48
CA ARG A 384 24.44 2.92 -16.88
C ARG A 384 23.47 4.05 -17.24
N LEU A 385 22.23 4.00 -16.77
CA LEU A 385 21.25 5.07 -17.00
C LEU A 385 21.70 6.39 -16.37
N LEU A 386 22.13 6.36 -15.11
CA LEU A 386 22.66 7.55 -14.42
C LEU A 386 23.84 8.15 -15.21
N LYS A 387 24.79 7.34 -15.68
CA LYS A 387 25.91 7.79 -16.52
C LYS A 387 25.43 8.40 -17.84
N GLN A 388 24.52 7.72 -18.54
CA GLN A 388 24.03 8.13 -19.85
C GLN A 388 23.25 9.45 -19.79
N PHE A 389 22.33 9.59 -18.83
CA PHE A 389 21.45 10.76 -18.71
C PHE A 389 22.16 11.98 -18.15
N THR A 390 23.10 11.80 -17.23
CA THR A 390 23.74 12.95 -16.56
C THR A 390 25.07 13.35 -17.18
N GLY A 391 25.80 12.40 -17.80
CA GLY A 391 27.20 12.58 -18.17
C GLY A 391 28.15 12.75 -16.97
N TRP A 392 27.66 12.58 -15.74
CA TRP A 392 28.44 12.75 -14.52
C TRP A 392 29.38 11.57 -14.26
N PRO A 393 30.48 11.78 -13.51
CA PRO A 393 31.40 10.71 -13.12
C PRO A 393 30.79 9.84 -12.02
N VAL A 394 29.80 9.00 -12.37
CA VAL A 394 29.13 8.10 -11.42
C VAL A 394 30.16 7.19 -10.76
N THR A 395 30.23 7.28 -9.43
CA THR A 395 31.17 6.59 -8.55
C THR A 395 30.84 5.11 -8.44
N GLU A 396 31.67 4.34 -7.75
CA GLU A 396 31.49 2.88 -7.62
C GLU A 396 30.20 2.56 -6.85
N LEU A 397 29.37 1.67 -7.42
CA LEU A 397 28.17 1.13 -6.80
C LEU A 397 28.57 0.08 -5.75
N GLN A 398 28.24 0.34 -4.49
CA GLN A 398 28.56 -0.52 -3.35
C GLN A 398 27.40 -1.47 -3.00
N GLY A 399 26.16 -1.05 -3.24
CA GLY A 399 24.98 -1.81 -2.85
C GLY A 399 23.77 -1.55 -3.73
N VAL A 400 22.99 -2.60 -3.94
CA VAL A 400 21.65 -2.53 -4.53
C VAL A 400 20.69 -3.18 -3.54
N LEU A 401 19.61 -2.48 -3.21
CA LEU A 401 18.51 -3.03 -2.44
C LEU A 401 17.21 -2.71 -3.14
N ARG A 402 16.31 -3.69 -3.27
CA ARG A 402 15.02 -3.47 -3.92
C ARG A 402 13.89 -4.21 -3.23
N SER A 403 12.70 -3.62 -3.30
CA SER A 403 11.50 -4.29 -2.82
C SER A 403 11.03 -5.35 -3.82
N LYS A 404 10.51 -6.47 -3.30
CA LYS A 404 9.92 -7.57 -4.09
C LYS A 404 8.54 -7.93 -3.57
N TRP A 405 7.55 -7.14 -3.96
CA TRP A 405 6.19 -7.23 -3.43
C TRP A 405 5.31 -8.18 -4.24
N HIS A 406 5.49 -8.23 -5.56
CA HIS A 406 4.73 -9.11 -6.46
C HIS A 406 5.12 -10.58 -6.28
N SER A 407 6.41 -10.88 -6.31
CA SER A 407 6.94 -12.24 -6.17
C SER A 407 6.80 -12.81 -4.76
N ASN A 408 6.48 -11.97 -3.76
CA ASN A 408 6.18 -12.43 -2.40
C ASN A 408 4.86 -13.21 -2.37
N PRO A 409 4.87 -14.52 -2.04
CA PRO A 409 3.69 -15.38 -2.11
C PRO A 409 2.60 -15.01 -1.09
N TYR A 410 2.94 -14.22 -0.07
CA TYR A 410 2.03 -13.79 1.00
C TYR A 410 1.56 -12.34 0.82
N VAL A 411 1.92 -11.68 -0.28
CA VAL A 411 1.47 -10.31 -0.60
C VAL A 411 0.95 -10.18 -2.03
N ARG A 412 1.67 -10.71 -3.04
CA ARG A 412 1.27 -10.69 -4.46
C ARG A 412 0.99 -9.31 -5.04
N GLY A 413 1.82 -8.32 -4.70
CA GLY A 413 1.75 -6.95 -5.20
C GLY A 413 1.89 -5.92 -4.09
N SER A 414 1.61 -4.67 -4.40
CA SER A 414 1.81 -3.53 -3.51
C SER A 414 0.50 -3.05 -2.91
N TYR A 415 -0.46 -2.54 -3.67
CA TYR A 415 -1.74 -2.06 -3.11
C TYR A 415 -2.84 -1.96 -4.16
N THR A 416 -4.08 -1.79 -3.67
CA THR A 416 -5.27 -1.67 -4.50
C THR A 416 -5.14 -0.54 -5.51
N ASN A 417 -5.57 -0.79 -6.75
CA ASN A 417 -5.82 0.25 -7.75
C ASN A 417 -7.24 0.07 -8.31
N VAL A 418 -7.77 1.08 -9.00
CA VAL A 418 -9.17 1.08 -9.43
C VAL A 418 -9.28 1.08 -10.96
N PRO A 419 -9.56 -0.07 -11.58
CA PRO A 419 -9.70 -0.18 -13.02
C PRO A 419 -10.89 0.61 -13.58
N VAL A 420 -10.81 1.02 -14.85
CA VAL A 420 -11.93 1.61 -15.59
C VAL A 420 -13.18 0.70 -15.50
N GLY A 421 -14.34 1.31 -15.23
CA GLY A 421 -15.62 0.61 -15.13
C GLY A 421 -15.85 -0.11 -13.80
N VAL A 422 -14.95 0.04 -12.83
CA VAL A 422 -15.12 -0.50 -11.47
C VAL A 422 -15.61 0.61 -10.52
N ASP A 423 -16.69 0.31 -9.80
CA ASP A 423 -17.16 1.12 -8.67
C ASP A 423 -16.42 0.69 -7.40
N ALA A 424 -15.32 1.38 -7.05
CA ALA A 424 -14.50 0.98 -5.91
C ALA A 424 -15.26 1.04 -4.59
N VAL A 425 -16.12 2.04 -4.40
CA VAL A 425 -16.89 2.19 -3.15
C VAL A 425 -17.75 0.95 -2.93
N LYS A 426 -18.49 0.51 -3.96
CA LYS A 426 -19.30 -0.72 -3.91
C LYS A 426 -18.43 -1.96 -3.67
N GLU A 427 -17.36 -2.14 -4.44
CA GLU A 427 -16.58 -3.37 -4.38
C GLU A 427 -15.75 -3.46 -3.08
N GLN A 428 -15.16 -2.36 -2.59
CA GLN A 428 -14.43 -2.31 -1.31
C GLN A 428 -15.38 -2.49 -0.11
N THR A 429 -16.59 -1.92 -0.18
CA THR A 429 -17.63 -2.15 0.83
C THR A 429 -18.02 -3.63 0.86
N THR A 430 -18.31 -4.21 -0.30
CA THR A 430 -18.66 -5.64 -0.45
C THR A 430 -17.55 -6.55 0.05
N LEU A 431 -16.28 -6.20 -0.22
CA LEU A 431 -15.13 -6.95 0.28
C LEU A 431 -15.05 -6.90 1.82
N GLY A 432 -15.27 -5.72 2.41
CA GLY A 432 -15.25 -5.49 3.86
C GLY A 432 -16.48 -5.97 4.64
N GLU A 433 -17.53 -6.48 3.97
CA GLU A 433 -18.69 -7.07 4.66
C GLU A 433 -18.31 -8.36 5.41
N PRO A 434 -18.73 -8.55 6.66
CA PRO A 434 -18.44 -9.77 7.39
C PRO A 434 -19.39 -10.89 6.96
N LEU A 435 -18.98 -12.14 7.21
CA LEU A 435 -19.76 -13.34 6.96
C LEU A 435 -20.09 -14.06 8.27
N PRO A 436 -21.29 -14.65 8.42
CA PRO A 436 -22.42 -14.58 7.48
C PRO A 436 -22.96 -13.15 7.32
N SER A 437 -23.53 -12.83 6.15
CA SER A 437 -24.08 -11.48 5.89
C SER A 437 -25.22 -11.16 6.86
N THR A 438 -25.19 -9.96 7.43
CA THR A 438 -26.20 -9.45 8.37
C THR A 438 -27.52 -9.06 7.69
N HIS A 439 -27.56 -8.98 6.36
CA HIS A 439 -28.71 -8.47 5.61
C HIS A 439 -29.82 -9.50 5.37
N HIS A 440 -29.55 -10.80 5.50
CA HIS A 440 -30.46 -11.84 4.99
C HIS A 440 -30.96 -12.88 6.01
N THR A 441 -30.53 -12.85 7.28
CA THR A 441 -30.94 -13.87 8.25
C THR A 441 -31.86 -13.31 9.33
N LYS A 442 -33.12 -13.78 9.34
CA LYS A 442 -34.10 -13.68 10.47
C LYS A 442 -33.67 -14.52 11.69
N GLY A 443 -32.38 -14.60 11.98
CA GLY A 443 -31.79 -15.32 13.10
C GLY A 443 -30.37 -14.84 13.33
N LEU A 444 -30.04 -14.54 14.58
CA LEU A 444 -28.72 -14.13 15.07
C LEU A 444 -27.70 -15.26 14.86
N ARG A 445 -27.14 -15.40 13.66
CA ARG A 445 -25.88 -16.14 13.53
C ARG A 445 -24.76 -15.18 13.91
N PRO A 446 -23.86 -15.56 14.85
CA PRO A 446 -22.72 -14.71 15.17
C PRO A 446 -21.86 -14.53 13.92
N LEU A 447 -21.20 -13.38 13.81
CA LEU A 447 -20.17 -13.16 12.80
C LEU A 447 -19.11 -14.27 12.90
N GLN A 448 -18.49 -14.65 11.78
CA GLN A 448 -17.52 -15.74 11.72
C GLN A 448 -16.27 -15.34 10.96
N VAL A 449 -16.43 -14.80 9.74
CA VAL A 449 -15.31 -14.37 8.89
C VAL A 449 -15.43 -12.88 8.62
N LEU A 450 -14.50 -12.11 9.17
CA LEU A 450 -14.44 -10.66 9.06
C LEU A 450 -13.27 -10.28 8.13
N PHE A 451 -13.38 -9.18 7.41
CA PHE A 451 -12.37 -8.76 6.43
C PHE A 451 -11.85 -7.36 6.76
N ALA A 452 -10.54 -7.23 6.92
CA ALA A 452 -9.85 -5.95 7.11
C ALA A 452 -8.64 -5.87 6.17
N GLY A 453 -8.04 -4.68 6.08
CA GLY A 453 -6.99 -4.36 5.13
C GLY A 453 -7.37 -3.17 4.26
N GLU A 454 -6.37 -2.51 3.68
CA GLU A 454 -6.56 -1.28 2.88
C GLU A 454 -7.59 -1.44 1.75
N ALA A 455 -7.67 -2.62 1.12
CA ALA A 455 -8.64 -2.92 0.07
C ALA A 455 -10.10 -2.94 0.54
N THR A 456 -10.36 -2.82 1.84
CA THR A 456 -11.70 -2.81 2.44
C THR A 456 -12.13 -1.43 2.92
N HIS A 457 -11.36 -0.38 2.60
CA HIS A 457 -11.66 1.00 3.00
C HIS A 457 -12.04 1.86 1.77
N PRO A 458 -13.28 2.39 1.67
CA PRO A 458 -13.72 3.15 0.51
C PRO A 458 -12.93 4.45 0.24
N ASN A 459 -12.48 5.13 1.31
CA ASN A 459 -11.85 6.45 1.19
C ASN A 459 -10.34 6.51 1.50
N PHE A 460 -9.78 5.47 2.10
CA PHE A 460 -8.38 5.43 2.58
C PHE A 460 -7.68 4.14 2.11
N TYR A 461 -8.12 3.57 1.00
CA TYR A 461 -7.42 2.46 0.35
C TYR A 461 -5.98 2.85 0.01
N THR A 462 -5.12 1.87 -0.25
CA THR A 462 -3.66 2.00 -0.44
C THR A 462 -2.81 2.42 0.78
N THR A 463 -3.43 2.86 1.87
CA THR A 463 -2.69 3.50 2.98
C THR A 463 -2.51 2.62 4.22
N THR A 464 -1.49 2.94 5.03
CA THR A 464 -1.26 2.30 6.34
C THR A 464 -2.35 2.63 7.35
N HIS A 465 -2.85 3.87 7.38
CA HIS A 465 -3.91 4.29 8.29
C HIS A 465 -5.25 3.68 7.90
N GLY A 466 -5.60 3.61 6.61
CA GLY A 466 -6.78 2.88 6.15
C GLY A 466 -6.73 1.40 6.52
N ALA A 467 -5.59 0.74 6.36
CA ALA A 467 -5.39 -0.63 6.85
C ALA A 467 -5.64 -0.72 8.37
N TYR A 468 -4.99 0.12 9.18
CA TYR A 468 -5.19 0.15 10.63
C TYR A 468 -6.66 0.35 11.02
N MET A 469 -7.34 1.34 10.43
CA MET A 469 -8.73 1.70 10.72
C MET A 469 -9.71 0.58 10.38
N THR A 470 -9.49 -0.16 9.28
CA THR A 470 -10.31 -1.34 8.97
C THR A 470 -10.10 -2.49 9.97
N GLY A 471 -8.88 -2.62 10.52
CA GLY A 471 -8.60 -3.53 11.64
C GLY A 471 -9.40 -3.17 12.89
N VAL A 472 -9.38 -1.89 13.27
CA VAL A 472 -10.19 -1.34 14.38
C VAL A 472 -11.68 -1.61 14.12
N ARG A 473 -12.17 -1.34 12.91
CA ARG A 473 -13.57 -1.59 12.50
C ARG A 473 -14.00 -3.04 12.74
N GLU A 474 -13.20 -4.03 12.36
CA GLU A 474 -13.56 -5.44 12.57
C GLU A 474 -13.45 -5.86 14.04
N ALA A 475 -12.48 -5.32 14.80
CA ALA A 475 -12.41 -5.53 16.23
C ALA A 475 -13.67 -4.99 16.94
N ASP A 476 -14.11 -3.78 16.60
CA ASP A 476 -15.30 -3.15 17.19
C ASP A 476 -16.58 -3.95 16.91
N ARG A 477 -16.72 -4.54 15.71
CA ARG A 477 -17.83 -5.46 15.39
C ARG A 477 -17.88 -6.65 16.34
N ILE A 478 -16.74 -7.28 16.63
CA ILE A 478 -16.66 -8.40 17.57
C ILE A 478 -16.96 -7.93 18.99
N LEU A 479 -16.37 -6.82 19.44
CA LEU A 479 -16.59 -6.27 20.78
C LEU A 479 -18.07 -5.94 21.01
N GLN A 480 -18.72 -5.31 20.04
CA GLN A 480 -20.15 -4.99 20.09
C GLN A 480 -21.02 -6.26 20.16
N LEU A 481 -20.71 -7.28 19.36
CA LEU A 481 -21.42 -8.56 19.35
C LEU A 481 -21.41 -9.25 20.72
N HIS A 482 -20.30 -9.14 21.45
CA HIS A 482 -20.11 -9.78 22.76
C HIS A 482 -20.36 -8.83 23.95
N GLY A 483 -20.85 -7.62 23.71
CA GLY A 483 -21.24 -6.67 24.77
C GLY A 483 -20.05 -6.14 25.60
N PHE A 484 -18.83 -6.14 25.05
CA PHE A 484 -17.70 -5.46 25.66
C PHE A 484 -17.98 -3.95 25.66
N LYS A 485 -17.90 -3.30 26.83
CA LYS A 485 -18.10 -1.86 26.94
C LYS A 485 -16.91 -1.12 26.34
N ALA A 486 -17.17 -0.06 25.57
CA ALA A 486 -16.16 0.93 25.23
C ALA A 486 -15.49 1.42 26.52
N ASN A 487 -14.16 1.40 26.57
CA ASN A 487 -13.43 1.90 27.73
C ASN A 487 -13.57 3.44 27.73
N PRO A 488 -14.20 4.09 28.73
CA PRO A 488 -14.45 5.54 28.73
C PRO A 488 -13.18 6.38 28.98
N ARG A 489 -11.98 5.80 28.85
CA ARG A 489 -10.69 6.46 29.02
C ARG A 489 -9.88 6.41 27.73
N LEU A 490 -10.39 7.07 26.69
CA LEU A 490 -9.63 7.66 25.59
C LEU A 490 -10.31 8.98 25.23
#